data_AF-A0A958J0S5-F1
#
_entry.id   AF-A0A958J0S5-F1
#
_cell.length_a   1.000
_cell.length_b   1.000
_cell.length_c   1.000
_cell.angle_alpha   90.00
_cell.angle_beta   90.00
_cell.angle_gamma   90.00
#
_symmetry.space_group_name_H-M   'P 1'
#
loop_
_entity.id
_entity.type
_entity.pdbx_description
1 polymer ?
#
loop_
_entity_poly.entity_id
_entity_poly.type
_entity_poly.pdbx_seq_one_letter_code
_entity_poly.pdbx_strand_id
1 'polypeptide(L)'
;MNQQSTKKIDHMNYFKLTLLMCWMSSIPLLAQPFITFGGGVSSLFVLSDELDNFTDTYNAYNVVGTAQELNGVGNGAIGYQMEAGFRHYNQFHLAINFGYQRNMIRDGAEFGDQTTRDLKFTFTGIFSELEFGKQIDQYFVNGVLRYAFRRKVEIEATHSARETPLAGSLDGDYVSPTTRSAHAGISLGALKEPFVIGIKVLYPVFTGGDDSFVRSDSPEKQ
;
A
#
# COMPACT_ATOMS: atom_id res chain seq x y z
N MET A 1 -17.77 -26.43 12.39
CA MET A 1 -16.42 -25.88 12.16
C MET A 1 -16.41 -25.36 10.73
N ASN A 2 -16.72 -24.07 10.54
CA ASN A 2 -16.71 -23.47 9.20
C ASN A 2 -15.26 -23.20 8.82
N GLN A 3 -14.77 -23.91 7.80
CA GLN A 3 -13.54 -23.54 7.12
C GLN A 3 -13.78 -22.17 6.48
N GLN A 4 -13.24 -21.11 7.08
CA GLN A 4 -13.17 -19.80 6.43
C GLN A 4 -12.26 -19.95 5.21
N SER A 5 -12.84 -19.98 4.01
CA SER A 5 -12.05 -20.01 2.77
C SER A 5 -11.34 -18.66 2.64
N THR A 6 -10.04 -18.61 2.88
CA THR A 6 -9.23 -17.42 2.58
C THR A 6 -9.19 -17.24 1.07
N LYS A 7 -9.91 -16.24 0.56
CA LYS A 7 -9.93 -15.87 -0.87
C LYS A 7 -8.70 -15.01 -1.19
N LYS A 8 -8.04 -15.27 -2.33
CA LYS A 8 -6.76 -14.65 -2.74
C LYS A 8 -6.97 -13.39 -3.57
N ILE A 9 -6.12 -12.39 -3.34
CA ILE A 9 -5.99 -11.17 -4.17
C ILE A 9 -4.66 -11.28 -4.89
N ASP A 10 -4.70 -11.14 -6.19
CA ASP A 10 -3.64 -11.65 -7.03
C ASP A 10 -2.92 -10.53 -7.79
N HIS A 11 -3.61 -9.76 -8.63
CA HIS A 11 -3.02 -8.58 -9.27
C HIS A 11 -3.57 -7.27 -8.70
N MET A 12 -2.68 -6.29 -8.55
CA MET A 12 -3.03 -4.93 -8.13
C MET A 12 -1.99 -3.99 -8.73
N ASN A 13 -2.40 -3.19 -9.69
CA ASN A 13 -1.61 -2.02 -10.05
C ASN A 13 -1.86 -0.94 -9.00
N TYR A 14 -0.85 -0.16 -8.68
CA TYR A 14 -1.03 0.95 -7.76
C TYR A 14 0.04 1.99 -7.99
N PHE A 15 -0.35 3.24 -7.97
CA PHE A 15 0.56 4.35 -7.92
C PHE A 15 0.82 4.72 -6.46
N LYS A 16 2.07 5.04 -6.10
CA LYS A 16 2.43 5.39 -4.73
C LYS A 16 3.16 6.72 -4.65
N LEU A 17 2.68 7.58 -3.76
CA LEU A 17 3.31 8.84 -3.39
C LEU A 17 3.77 8.74 -1.92
N THR A 18 5.07 8.83 -1.66
CA THR A 18 5.61 8.87 -0.30
C THR A 18 6.21 10.24 -0.02
N LEU A 19 5.81 10.85 1.09
CA LEU A 19 6.56 11.93 1.72
C LEU A 19 7.42 11.35 2.84
N LEU A 20 8.74 11.45 2.71
CA LEU A 20 9.70 10.85 3.63
C LEU A 20 10.53 11.92 4.34
N MET A 21 10.58 11.83 5.67
CA MET A 21 11.52 12.58 6.48
C MET A 21 12.57 11.64 7.06
N CYS A 22 13.81 11.79 6.61
CA CYS A 22 14.94 10.98 7.07
C CYS A 22 15.81 11.75 8.04
N TRP A 23 16.21 11.06 9.11
CA TRP A 23 17.32 11.47 9.96
C TRP A 23 18.62 10.85 9.41
N MET A 24 19.66 11.66 9.25
CA MET A 24 21.00 11.16 8.95
C MET A 24 21.84 11.11 10.22
N SER A 25 22.36 9.92 10.55
CA SER A 25 23.31 9.75 11.65
C SER A 25 24.70 9.62 11.06
N SER A 26 25.52 10.64 11.29
CA SER A 26 26.92 10.64 10.90
C SER A 26 27.71 9.73 11.83
N ILE A 27 27.70 8.42 11.55
CA ILE A 27 28.72 7.51 12.07
C ILE A 27 29.81 7.46 11.00
N PRO A 28 30.86 8.29 11.10
CA PRO A 28 31.85 8.39 10.04
C PRO A 28 32.65 7.09 9.95
N LEU A 29 32.47 6.37 8.85
CA LEU A 29 33.34 5.26 8.44
C LEU A 29 34.56 5.76 7.66
N LEU A 30 35.09 6.95 7.99
CA LEU A 30 36.12 7.71 7.27
C LEU A 30 35.54 8.65 6.17
N ALA A 31 34.85 9.70 6.60
CA ALA A 31 34.39 10.85 5.79
C ALA A 31 33.21 10.65 4.82
N GLN A 32 32.80 9.42 4.51
CA GLN A 32 31.54 8.99 3.83
C GLN A 32 31.66 7.47 3.62
N PRO A 33 30.61 6.64 3.72
CA PRO A 33 29.17 6.90 3.64
C PRO A 33 28.48 7.22 4.98
N PHE A 34 27.25 7.74 4.90
CA PHE A 34 26.37 8.02 6.04
C PHE A 34 25.37 6.90 6.27
N ILE A 35 25.08 6.59 7.54
CA ILE A 35 23.96 5.74 7.92
C ILE A 35 22.75 6.65 8.13
N THR A 36 21.61 6.27 7.56
CA THR A 36 20.38 7.05 7.62
C THR A 36 19.24 6.18 8.12
N PHE A 37 18.37 6.78 8.93
CA PHE A 37 17.16 6.17 9.45
C PHE A 37 16.03 7.19 9.35
N GLY A 38 14.88 6.80 8.83
CA GLY A 38 13.82 7.76 8.50
C GLY A 38 12.43 7.18 8.64
N GLY A 39 11.48 8.09 8.80
CA GLY A 39 10.06 7.81 8.88
C GLY A 39 9.29 8.82 8.03
N GLY A 40 8.23 8.37 7.38
CA GLY A 40 7.45 9.20 6.48
C GLY A 40 5.99 8.81 6.48
N VAL A 41 5.19 9.71 5.92
CA VAL A 41 3.80 9.43 5.58
C VAL A 41 3.76 9.00 4.12
N SER A 42 3.05 7.92 3.80
CA SER A 42 2.81 7.54 2.41
C SER A 42 1.34 7.55 2.08
N SER A 43 1.04 7.97 0.85
CA SER A 43 -0.23 7.78 0.18
C SER A 43 -0.08 6.74 -0.92
N LEU A 44 -1.03 5.82 -1.03
CA LEU A 44 -1.03 4.71 -1.99
C LEU A 44 -2.36 4.69 -2.73
N PHE A 45 -2.33 4.96 -4.02
CA PHE A 45 -3.49 4.92 -4.89
C PHE A 45 -3.53 3.57 -5.58
N VAL A 46 -4.52 2.76 -5.25
CA VAL A 46 -4.66 1.41 -5.82
C VAL A 46 -5.57 1.45 -7.03
N LEU A 47 -5.14 0.82 -8.12
CA LEU A 47 -5.90 0.62 -9.35
C LEU A 47 -5.94 -0.89 -9.63
N SER A 48 -7.07 -1.53 -9.35
CA SER A 48 -7.21 -2.98 -9.47
C SER A 48 -8.63 -3.33 -9.87
N ASP A 49 -8.73 -3.95 -11.04
CA ASP A 49 -9.99 -4.45 -11.57
C ASP A 49 -10.63 -5.45 -10.60
N GLU A 50 -9.84 -6.18 -9.80
CA GLU A 50 -10.32 -7.11 -8.79
C GLU A 50 -10.96 -6.41 -7.59
N LEU A 51 -10.38 -5.31 -7.13
CA LEU A 51 -10.96 -4.49 -6.07
C LEU A 51 -12.22 -3.77 -6.57
N ASP A 52 -12.20 -3.29 -7.80
CA ASP A 52 -13.37 -2.67 -8.44
C ASP A 52 -14.49 -3.70 -8.59
N ASN A 53 -14.20 -4.89 -9.13
CA ASN A 53 -15.17 -5.99 -9.23
C ASN A 53 -15.70 -6.44 -7.85
N PHE A 54 -14.86 -6.45 -6.82
CA PHE A 54 -15.30 -6.76 -5.45
C PHE A 54 -16.29 -5.71 -4.96
N THR A 55 -15.99 -4.42 -5.13
CA THR A 55 -16.87 -3.31 -4.76
C THR A 55 -18.18 -3.36 -5.55
N ASP A 56 -18.12 -3.56 -6.87
CA ASP A 56 -19.29 -3.65 -7.74
C ASP A 56 -20.18 -4.85 -7.38
N THR A 57 -19.57 -6.02 -7.17
CA THR A 57 -20.28 -7.23 -6.74
C THR A 57 -20.96 -6.97 -5.39
N TYR A 58 -20.25 -6.36 -4.45
CA TYR A 58 -20.79 -6.04 -3.13
C TYR A 58 -21.99 -5.09 -3.23
N ASN A 59 -21.85 -3.99 -3.97
CA ASN A 59 -22.93 -3.02 -4.15
C ASN A 59 -24.13 -3.68 -4.85
N ALA A 60 -23.91 -4.55 -5.85
CA ALA A 60 -24.97 -5.25 -6.59
C ALA A 60 -25.77 -6.29 -5.77
N TYR A 61 -25.17 -6.94 -4.78
CA TYR A 61 -25.89 -7.91 -3.93
C TYR A 61 -26.69 -7.27 -2.79
N ASN A 62 -26.36 -6.03 -2.40
CA ASN A 62 -26.97 -5.37 -1.23
C ASN A 62 -27.92 -4.20 -1.58
N VAL A 63 -28.37 -4.11 -2.85
CA VAL A 63 -29.11 -2.95 -3.44
C VAL A 63 -30.46 -2.63 -2.76
N VAL A 64 -31.08 -3.54 -2.01
CA VAL A 64 -32.40 -3.25 -1.41
C VAL A 64 -32.23 -2.39 -0.16
N GLY A 65 -32.29 -1.08 -0.34
CA GLY A 65 -32.33 -0.08 0.74
C GLY A 65 -31.00 0.56 1.10
N THR A 66 -29.96 0.51 0.26
CA THR A 66 -28.66 1.15 0.53
C THR A 66 -28.80 2.69 0.58
N ALA A 67 -28.37 3.31 1.68
CA ALA A 67 -28.33 4.77 1.82
C ALA A 67 -27.00 5.36 1.30
N GLN A 68 -25.91 4.60 1.43
CA GLN A 68 -24.58 4.93 0.93
C GLN A 68 -23.87 3.67 0.45
N GLU A 69 -23.39 3.68 -0.80
CA GLU A 69 -22.60 2.60 -1.39
C GLU A 69 -21.13 2.64 -0.97
N LEU A 70 -20.42 1.52 -1.13
CA LEU A 70 -18.96 1.53 -1.03
C LEU A 70 -18.37 2.35 -2.17
N ASN A 71 -17.45 3.27 -1.83
CA ASN A 71 -16.69 4.05 -2.80
C ASN A 71 -15.51 3.27 -3.38
N GLY A 72 -15.10 2.19 -2.72
CA GLY A 72 -13.98 1.35 -3.13
C GLY A 72 -12.63 1.86 -2.61
N VAL A 73 -11.60 1.06 -2.86
CA VAL A 73 -10.24 1.24 -2.31
C VAL A 73 -9.39 2.21 -3.17
N GLY A 74 -9.99 2.85 -4.16
CA GLY A 74 -9.30 3.76 -5.09
C GLY A 74 -8.90 5.12 -4.50
N ASN A 75 -9.51 5.55 -3.40
CA ASN A 75 -9.39 6.93 -2.87
C ASN A 75 -8.10 7.25 -2.09
N GLY A 76 -7.04 6.44 -2.25
CA GLY A 76 -5.72 6.71 -1.66
C GLY A 76 -5.60 6.25 -0.21
N ALA A 77 -4.79 5.21 0.02
CA ALA A 77 -4.43 4.71 1.34
C ALA A 77 -3.39 5.60 1.99
N ILE A 78 -3.66 6.08 3.20
CA ILE A 78 -2.67 6.81 3.99
C ILE A 78 -1.98 5.83 4.93
N GLY A 79 -0.70 6.04 5.15
CA GLY A 79 0.10 5.17 5.98
C GLY A 79 1.43 5.76 6.35
N TYR A 80 2.28 4.91 6.88
CA TYR A 80 3.62 5.26 7.27
C TYR A 80 4.64 4.35 6.59
N GLN A 81 5.84 4.90 6.45
CA GLN A 81 6.99 4.21 5.90
C GLN A 81 8.19 4.48 6.79
N MET A 82 8.97 3.44 7.08
CA MET A 82 10.23 3.53 7.80
C MET A 82 11.35 2.98 6.93
N GLU A 83 12.50 3.63 6.94
CA GLU A 83 13.66 3.26 6.14
C GLU A 83 14.94 3.35 6.97
N ALA A 84 15.88 2.45 6.69
CA ALA A 84 17.24 2.46 7.22
C ALA A 84 18.20 2.12 6.07
N GLY A 85 19.32 2.83 5.95
CA GLY A 85 20.17 2.65 4.79
C GLY A 85 21.47 3.41 4.81
N PHE A 86 22.25 3.21 3.75
CA PHE A 86 23.51 3.91 3.49
C PHE A 86 23.29 4.95 2.41
N ARG A 87 23.81 6.16 2.62
CA ARG A 87 23.82 7.24 1.63
C ARG A 87 25.23 7.78 1.40
N HIS A 88 25.55 8.04 0.15
CA HIS A 88 26.80 8.65 -0.29
C HIS A 88 26.48 9.89 -1.13
N TYR A 89 27.03 11.03 -0.72
CA TYR A 89 26.78 12.35 -1.31
C TYR A 89 28.10 12.90 -1.85
N ASN A 90 28.33 12.74 -3.16
CA ASN A 90 29.44 13.39 -3.87
C ASN A 90 28.88 14.06 -5.15
N GLN A 91 29.65 14.12 -6.24
CA GLN A 91 29.15 14.52 -7.56
C GLN A 91 27.92 13.70 -7.99
N PHE A 92 27.84 12.45 -7.52
CA PHE A 92 26.67 11.58 -7.64
C PHE A 92 26.15 11.25 -6.25
N HIS A 93 24.83 11.15 -6.16
CA HIS A 93 24.16 10.67 -4.96
C HIS A 93 23.77 9.21 -5.16
N LEU A 94 24.16 8.37 -4.21
CA LEU A 94 23.83 6.94 -4.16
C LEU A 94 23.24 6.62 -2.80
N ALA A 95 22.09 5.94 -2.77
CA ALA A 95 21.49 5.43 -1.54
C ALA A 95 21.07 3.97 -1.70
N ILE A 96 21.31 3.18 -0.67
CA ILE A 96 20.74 1.83 -0.52
C ILE A 96 19.96 1.81 0.79
N ASN A 97 18.64 1.64 0.70
CA ASN A 97 17.75 1.64 1.85
C ASN A 97 17.03 0.30 1.96
N PHE A 98 16.74 -0.10 3.18
CA PHE A 98 15.82 -1.18 3.53
C PHE A 98 14.70 -0.59 4.36
N GLY A 99 13.47 -1.01 4.13
CA GLY A 99 12.36 -0.38 4.79
C GLY A 99 11.14 -1.25 4.96
N TYR A 100 10.25 -0.74 5.79
CA TYR A 100 8.93 -1.27 6.07
C TYR A 100 7.89 -0.20 5.73
N GLN A 101 6.78 -0.61 5.13
CA GLN A 101 5.66 0.27 4.86
C GLN A 101 4.35 -0.37 5.28
N ARG A 102 3.44 0.46 5.75
CA ARG A 102 2.06 0.07 6.03
C ARG A 102 1.12 1.19 5.63
N ASN A 103 0.16 0.90 4.76
CA ASN A 103 -0.93 1.81 4.39
C ASN A 103 -2.28 1.19 4.73
N MET A 104 -3.24 2.02 5.09
CA MET A 104 -4.60 1.59 5.42
C MET A 104 -5.63 2.47 4.71
N ILE A 105 -6.69 1.85 4.22
CA ILE A 105 -7.93 2.52 3.80
C ILE A 105 -9.04 1.94 4.64
N ARG A 106 -9.97 2.81 5.03
CA ARG A 106 -11.26 2.41 5.55
C ARG A 106 -12.32 3.03 4.65
N ASP A 107 -13.26 2.22 4.24
CA ASP A 107 -14.45 2.64 3.52
C ASP A 107 -15.67 2.02 4.22
N GLY A 108 -16.82 2.63 4.04
CA GLY A 108 -18.04 2.16 4.70
C GLY A 108 -19.27 2.40 3.87
N ALA A 109 -20.19 1.45 3.94
CA ALA A 109 -21.52 1.55 3.35
C ALA A 109 -22.57 1.57 4.46
N GLU A 110 -23.60 2.39 4.28
CA GLU A 110 -24.73 2.50 5.20
C GLU A 110 -26.00 2.01 4.50
N PHE A 111 -26.77 1.20 5.22
CA PHE A 111 -28.06 0.69 4.77
C PHE A 111 -29.19 1.46 5.45
N GLY A 112 -30.34 1.55 4.78
CA GLY A 112 -31.51 2.31 5.21
C GLY A 112 -32.15 1.80 6.50
N ASP A 113 -31.73 0.64 7.00
CA ASP A 113 -32.08 0.07 8.30
C ASP A 113 -31.08 0.42 9.42
N GLN A 114 -30.15 1.37 9.17
CA GLN A 114 -29.07 1.80 10.06
C GLN A 114 -27.98 0.74 10.30
N THR A 115 -27.94 -0.35 9.54
CA THR A 115 -26.79 -1.25 9.55
C THR A 115 -25.64 -0.65 8.76
N THR A 116 -24.41 -0.97 9.18
CA THR A 116 -23.21 -0.50 8.49
C THR A 116 -22.33 -1.67 8.06
N ARG A 117 -21.67 -1.48 6.93
CA ARG A 117 -20.55 -2.30 6.50
C ARG A 117 -19.29 -1.48 6.59
N ASP A 118 -18.31 -2.01 7.30
CA ASP A 118 -16.95 -1.48 7.31
C ASP A 118 -16.06 -2.34 6.41
N LEU A 119 -15.35 -1.69 5.50
CA LEU A 119 -14.30 -2.28 4.69
C LEU A 119 -12.96 -1.68 5.12
N LYS A 120 -12.01 -2.53 5.48
CA LYS A 120 -10.67 -2.11 5.85
C LYS A 120 -9.64 -2.81 4.98
N PHE A 121 -8.99 -2.04 4.13
CA PHE A 121 -7.88 -2.48 3.32
C PHE A 121 -6.55 -2.14 4.02
N THR A 122 -5.66 -3.11 4.15
CA THR A 122 -4.32 -2.94 4.70
C THR A 122 -3.29 -3.45 3.70
N PHE A 123 -2.36 -2.56 3.32
CA PHE A 123 -1.18 -2.90 2.56
C PHE A 123 0.02 -2.92 3.50
N THR A 124 0.81 -3.98 3.47
CA THR A 124 2.10 -4.07 4.17
C THR A 124 3.22 -4.48 3.22
N GLY A 125 4.40 -3.87 3.35
CA GLY A 125 5.55 -4.22 2.53
C GLY A 125 6.88 -4.14 3.29
N ILE A 126 7.80 -5.05 2.97
CA ILE A 126 9.22 -4.96 3.32
C ILE A 126 10.01 -4.90 2.01
N PHE A 127 10.89 -3.92 1.90
CA PHE A 127 11.55 -3.60 0.65
C PHE A 127 13.02 -3.25 0.83
N SER A 128 13.76 -3.39 -0.26
CA SER A 128 15.02 -2.71 -0.49
C SER A 128 14.84 -1.67 -1.60
N GLU A 129 15.65 -0.62 -1.55
CA GLU A 129 15.60 0.48 -2.49
C GLU A 129 17.00 0.95 -2.84
N LEU A 130 17.21 1.21 -4.12
CA LEU A 130 18.38 1.86 -4.67
C LEU A 130 17.96 3.23 -5.17
N GLU A 131 18.60 4.29 -4.71
CA GLU A 131 18.48 5.63 -5.28
C GLU A 131 19.81 6.00 -5.94
N PHE A 132 19.76 6.48 -7.18
CA PHE A 132 20.93 7.00 -7.87
C PHE A 132 20.58 8.29 -8.59
N GLY A 133 21.44 9.29 -8.46
CA GLY A 133 21.14 10.60 -9.00
C GLY A 133 22.25 11.61 -8.85
N LYS A 134 21.85 12.88 -8.92
CA LYS A 134 22.75 14.02 -8.85
C LYS A 134 22.35 14.92 -7.71
N GLN A 135 23.36 15.35 -6.96
CA GLN A 135 23.23 16.45 -6.01
C GLN A 135 23.53 17.77 -6.71
N ILE A 136 22.71 18.79 -6.43
CA ILE A 136 22.85 20.16 -6.89
C ILE A 136 22.75 21.04 -5.64
N ASP A 137 23.89 21.53 -5.17
CA ASP A 137 24.03 22.22 -3.89
C ASP A 137 23.46 21.39 -2.72
N GLN A 138 22.39 21.88 -2.10
CA GLN A 138 21.68 21.22 -1.01
C GLN A 138 20.50 20.35 -1.49
N TYR A 139 20.23 20.28 -2.79
CA TYR A 139 19.11 19.52 -3.34
C TYR A 139 19.62 18.26 -4.05
N PHE A 140 18.76 17.25 -4.17
CA PHE A 140 19.06 16.09 -5.01
C PHE A 140 17.86 15.68 -5.86
N VAL A 141 18.18 15.05 -6.98
CA VAL A 141 17.23 14.38 -7.88
C VAL A 141 17.77 13.01 -8.18
N ASN A 142 17.04 11.96 -7.80
CA ASN A 142 17.41 10.57 -8.02
C ASN A 142 16.35 9.82 -8.80
N GLY A 143 16.80 8.90 -9.64
CA GLY A 143 16.02 7.74 -10.00
C GLY A 143 15.97 6.76 -8.83
N VAL A 144 14.85 6.08 -8.68
CA VAL A 144 14.59 5.12 -7.60
C VAL A 144 14.23 3.78 -8.20
N LEU A 145 14.85 2.71 -7.71
CA LEU A 145 14.44 1.33 -7.96
C LEU A 145 14.15 0.67 -6.63
N ARG A 146 12.91 0.23 -6.43
CA ARG A 146 12.48 -0.45 -5.21
C ARG A 146 12.10 -1.89 -5.52
N TYR A 147 12.63 -2.81 -4.74
CA TYR A 147 12.23 -4.20 -4.76
C TYR A 147 11.62 -4.59 -3.42
N ALA A 148 10.31 -4.84 -3.39
CA ALA A 148 9.65 -5.40 -2.23
C ALA A 148 9.75 -6.93 -2.29
N PHE A 149 10.52 -7.51 -1.37
CA PHE A 149 10.66 -8.96 -1.25
C PHE A 149 9.52 -9.61 -0.46
N ARG A 150 8.77 -8.80 0.31
CA ARG A 150 7.54 -9.21 0.98
C ARG A 150 6.49 -8.12 0.80
N ARG A 151 5.43 -8.42 0.06
CA ARG A 151 4.22 -7.61 -0.06
C ARG A 151 3.03 -8.44 0.43
N LYS A 152 2.17 -7.85 1.26
CA LYS A 152 0.95 -8.47 1.76
C LYS A 152 -0.19 -7.47 1.68
N VAL A 153 -1.33 -7.92 1.18
CA VAL A 153 -2.59 -7.19 1.17
C VAL A 153 -3.60 -7.96 2.02
N GLU A 154 -4.32 -7.23 2.85
CA GLU A 154 -5.38 -7.75 3.70
C GLU A 154 -6.62 -6.88 3.52
N ILE A 155 -7.78 -7.51 3.39
CA ILE A 155 -9.08 -6.83 3.39
C ILE A 155 -9.91 -7.47 4.49
N GLU A 156 -10.40 -6.65 5.40
CA GLU A 156 -11.32 -7.04 6.46
C GLU A 156 -12.67 -6.40 6.11
N ALA A 157 -13.71 -7.23 5.95
CA ALA A 157 -15.06 -6.78 5.63
C ALA A 157 -16.01 -7.25 6.74
N THR A 158 -16.53 -6.30 7.53
CA THR A 158 -17.35 -6.58 8.74
C THR A 158 -18.70 -5.90 8.69
N HIS A 159 -19.77 -6.65 8.98
CA HIS A 159 -21.14 -6.13 8.99
C HIS A 159 -21.63 -5.96 10.42
N SER A 160 -22.19 -4.80 10.75
CA SER A 160 -22.85 -4.55 12.04
C SER A 160 -24.36 -4.84 11.92
N ALA A 161 -24.77 -6.11 12.04
CA ALA A 161 -26.20 -6.45 12.07
C ALA A 161 -26.77 -6.43 13.49
N ARG A 162 -27.98 -5.89 13.63
CA ARG A 162 -28.93 -6.28 14.68
C ARG A 162 -29.63 -7.57 14.19
N GLU A 163 -29.19 -8.70 14.74
CA GLU A 163 -29.82 -10.03 14.68
C GLU A 163 -29.99 -10.76 13.33
N THR A 164 -29.80 -10.16 12.15
CA THR A 164 -29.89 -10.91 10.88
C THR A 164 -28.76 -10.57 9.92
N PRO A 165 -27.89 -11.54 9.53
CA PRO A 165 -26.97 -11.33 8.42
C PRO A 165 -27.75 -11.14 7.12
N LEU A 166 -27.38 -10.15 6.31
CA LEU A 166 -27.92 -10.00 4.96
C LEU A 166 -27.64 -11.27 4.14
N ALA A 167 -28.64 -11.73 3.39
CA ALA A 167 -28.48 -12.85 2.48
C ALA A 167 -27.41 -12.48 1.42
N GLY A 168 -26.30 -13.21 1.39
CA GLY A 168 -25.20 -12.95 0.44
C GLY A 168 -24.06 -12.05 0.96
N SER A 169 -24.00 -11.75 2.27
CA SER A 169 -22.95 -10.90 2.83
C SER A 169 -21.54 -11.49 2.65
N LEU A 170 -20.62 -10.74 2.03
CA LEU A 170 -19.23 -11.11 1.76
C LEU A 170 -18.31 -10.91 2.99
N ASP A 171 -18.78 -11.22 4.20
CA ASP A 171 -18.02 -11.06 5.45
C ASP A 171 -16.80 -11.95 5.47
N GLY A 172 -15.69 -11.40 5.94
CA GLY A 172 -14.49 -12.18 6.17
C GLY A 172 -13.20 -11.40 6.00
N ASP A 173 -12.12 -12.13 6.29
CA ASP A 173 -10.76 -11.69 6.11
C ASP A 173 -10.21 -12.27 4.81
N TYR A 174 -9.87 -11.39 3.88
CA TYR A 174 -9.24 -11.70 2.61
C TYR A 174 -7.77 -11.38 2.71
N VAL A 175 -6.91 -12.33 2.36
CA VAL A 175 -5.47 -12.17 2.52
C VAL A 175 -4.77 -12.62 1.26
N SER A 176 -3.98 -11.73 0.67
CA SER A 176 -3.11 -12.10 -0.46
C SER A 176 -2.00 -13.04 0.00
N PRO A 177 -1.53 -13.94 -0.88
CA PRO A 177 -0.22 -14.56 -0.66
C PRO A 177 0.85 -13.47 -0.53
N THR A 178 1.94 -13.80 0.15
CA THR A 178 3.10 -12.91 0.17
C THR A 178 3.75 -12.90 -1.20
N THR A 179 3.76 -11.74 -1.86
CA THR A 179 4.28 -11.57 -3.22
C THR A 179 5.51 -10.68 -3.25
N ARG A 180 6.22 -10.69 -4.38
CA ARG A 180 7.33 -9.79 -4.68
C ARG A 180 6.85 -8.70 -5.61
N SER A 181 7.43 -7.51 -5.51
CA SER A 181 7.12 -6.43 -6.46
C SER A 181 8.34 -5.58 -6.74
N ALA A 182 8.40 -5.00 -7.93
CA ALA A 182 9.39 -4.03 -8.34
C ALA A 182 8.70 -2.71 -8.70
N HIS A 183 9.29 -1.61 -8.26
CA HIS A 183 8.84 -0.26 -8.57
C HIS A 183 10.02 0.53 -9.08
N ALA A 184 9.70 1.51 -9.92
CA ALA A 184 10.64 2.52 -10.31
C ALA A 184 10.03 3.89 -10.02
N GLY A 185 10.85 4.93 -10.02
CA GLY A 185 10.35 6.27 -9.77
C GLY A 185 11.43 7.29 -9.56
N ILE A 186 11.04 8.38 -8.91
CA ILE A 186 11.90 9.53 -8.66
C ILE A 186 11.87 9.92 -7.18
N SER A 187 13.01 10.37 -6.69
CA SER A 187 13.19 10.91 -5.34
C SER A 187 13.78 12.30 -5.48
N LEU A 188 13.05 13.28 -4.96
CA LEU A 188 13.47 14.68 -4.90
C LEU A 188 13.64 15.03 -3.44
N GLY A 189 14.69 15.76 -3.08
CA GLY A 189 14.84 16.17 -1.70
C GLY A 189 15.86 17.25 -1.47
N ALA A 190 15.91 17.67 -0.21
CA ALA A 190 16.85 18.64 0.32
C ALA A 190 17.63 18.04 1.48
N LEU A 191 18.94 18.27 1.44
CA LEU A 191 19.92 18.01 2.48
C LEU A 191 19.96 19.22 3.39
N LYS A 192 19.52 19.05 4.64
CA LYS A 192 19.66 20.07 5.67
C LYS A 192 20.14 19.37 6.92
N GLU A 193 21.45 19.26 7.09
CA GLU A 193 22.07 18.57 8.21
C GLU A 193 21.39 18.91 9.55
N PRO A 194 21.07 17.91 10.38
CA PRO A 194 21.30 16.46 10.22
C PRO A 194 20.17 15.72 9.46
N PHE A 195 19.28 16.42 8.77
CA PHE A 195 18.07 15.87 8.15
C PHE A 195 18.14 15.80 6.63
N VAL A 196 17.40 14.84 6.09
CA VAL A 196 17.02 14.78 4.69
C VAL A 196 15.52 14.79 4.60
N ILE A 197 14.98 15.74 3.86
CA ILE A 197 13.55 15.78 3.55
C ILE A 197 13.41 15.44 2.08
N GLY A 198 12.60 14.43 1.78
CA GLY A 198 12.42 13.96 0.42
C GLY A 198 10.98 13.59 0.10
N ILE A 199 10.63 13.75 -1.16
CA ILE A 199 9.40 13.25 -1.75
C ILE A 199 9.81 12.17 -2.74
N LYS A 200 9.18 10.99 -2.61
CA LYS A 200 9.37 9.86 -3.50
C LYS A 200 8.07 9.57 -4.22
N VAL A 201 8.13 9.49 -5.53
CA VAL A 201 7.02 9.06 -6.38
C VAL A 201 7.42 7.74 -6.99
N LEU A 202 6.61 6.70 -6.77
CA LEU A 202 6.88 5.35 -7.22
C LEU A 202 5.72 4.81 -8.04
N TYR A 203 6.05 4.23 -9.18
CA TYR A 203 5.12 3.51 -10.03
C TYR A 203 5.51 2.02 -10.04
N PRO A 204 4.53 1.12 -10.15
CA PRO A 204 4.78 -0.31 -10.17
C PRO A 204 5.33 -0.68 -11.55
N VAL A 205 6.43 -1.43 -11.55
CA VAL A 205 6.96 -2.08 -12.78
C VAL A 205 6.48 -3.53 -12.83
N PHE A 206 6.36 -4.16 -11.65
CA PHE A 206 5.91 -5.54 -11.49
C PHE A 206 5.30 -5.73 -10.10
N THR A 207 4.17 -6.42 -9.98
CA THR A 207 3.46 -6.60 -8.69
C THR A 207 3.30 -8.05 -8.24
N GLY A 208 3.81 -9.01 -9.02
CA GLY A 208 4.04 -10.41 -8.65
C GLY A 208 2.84 -11.21 -8.20
N GLY A 209 1.65 -10.92 -8.74
CA GLY A 209 0.50 -11.81 -8.70
C GLY A 209 0.61 -13.01 -9.64
N ASP A 210 -0.16 -14.06 -9.38
CA ASP A 210 -0.54 -15.12 -10.33
C ASP A 210 -1.94 -14.81 -10.89
N ASP A 211 -2.34 -15.28 -12.09
CA ASP A 211 -3.67 -15.00 -12.67
C ASP A 211 -4.87 -15.73 -11.98
N SER A 212 -4.87 -15.90 -10.66
CA SER A 212 -6.04 -16.42 -9.95
C SER A 212 -7.03 -15.30 -9.61
N PHE A 213 -8.32 -15.60 -9.75
CA PHE A 213 -9.39 -14.63 -9.52
C PHE A 213 -9.81 -14.68 -8.04
N VAL A 214 -10.27 -13.56 -7.49
CA VAL A 214 -11.14 -13.55 -6.28
C VAL A 214 -12.47 -14.20 -6.70
N ARG A 215 -12.49 -15.53 -6.84
CA ARG A 215 -13.75 -16.25 -7.06
C ARG A 215 -14.49 -16.26 -5.75
N SER A 216 -15.65 -15.60 -5.74
CA SER A 216 -16.59 -15.83 -4.69
C SER A 216 -17.17 -17.23 -4.84
N ASP A 217 -16.96 -18.10 -3.85
CA ASP A 217 -17.76 -19.32 -3.67
C ASP A 217 -19.18 -18.96 -3.16
N SER A 218 -19.84 -18.00 -3.81
CA SER A 218 -21.24 -17.70 -3.54
C SER A 218 -22.09 -18.49 -4.55
N PRO A 219 -23.14 -19.19 -4.09
CA PRO A 219 -23.97 -20.03 -4.95
C PRO A 219 -24.60 -19.19 -6.06
N GLU A 220 -24.79 -19.82 -7.22
CA GLU A 220 -25.43 -19.21 -8.39
C GLU A 220 -26.69 -18.44 -7.98
N LYS A 221 -26.86 -17.24 -8.55
CA LYS A 221 -28.09 -16.44 -8.47
C LYS A 221 -29.29 -17.37 -8.67
N GLN A 222 -30.16 -17.46 -7.66
CA GLN A 222 -31.53 -17.93 -7.86
C GLN A 222 -32.38 -16.78 -8.38
#